data_AF-A0A931QZ32-F1
#
_entry.id   AF-A0A931QZ32-F1
#
_cell.length_a   1.000
_cell.length_b   1.000
_cell.length_c   1.000
_cell.angle_alpha   90.00
_cell.angle_beta   90.00
_cell.angle_gamma   90.00
#
_symmetry.space_group_name_H-M   'P 1'
#
loop_
_entity.id
_entity.type
_entity.pdbx_description
1 polymer ?
#
loop_
_entity_poly.entity_id
_entity_poly.type
_entity_poly.pdbx_seq_one_letter_code
_entity_poly.pdbx_strand_id
1 'polypeptide(L)'
;MKERIAKPAFPAVLGILVCVSACNVGNLPVGELQTESKSVELGDAKSVRVEIKMGAGELKVAGGARQLLDADFAYNVARWQP
;
A
#
# COMPACT_ATOMS: atom_id res chain seq x y z
N MET A 1 45.95 -36.21 25.31
CA MET A 1 45.96 -34.76 25.01
C MET A 1 44.51 -34.28 25.07
N LYS A 2 44.25 -33.15 25.73
CA LYS A 2 42.96 -32.81 26.35
C LYS A 2 41.90 -32.31 25.36
N GLU A 3 40.74 -32.98 25.37
CA GLU A 3 39.45 -32.53 24.84
C GLU A 3 39.09 -31.17 25.46
N ARG A 4 39.09 -30.09 24.68
CA ARG A 4 38.56 -28.79 25.13
C ARG A 4 37.14 -28.62 24.60
N ILE A 5 36.19 -29.10 25.39
CA ILE A 5 34.76 -28.85 25.22
C ILE A 5 34.52 -27.36 25.45
N ALA A 6 34.43 -26.59 24.36
CA ALA A 6 33.98 -25.20 24.40
C ALA A 6 32.47 -25.18 24.67
N LYS A 7 32.06 -24.52 25.76
CA LYS A 7 30.64 -24.38 26.13
C LYS A 7 29.88 -23.67 25.00
N PRO A 8 28.71 -24.18 24.56
CA PRO A 8 28.01 -23.57 23.45
C PRO A 8 27.43 -22.23 23.89
N ALA A 9 27.76 -21.16 23.16
CA ALA A 9 27.12 -19.85 23.26
C ALA A 9 25.70 -19.89 22.67
N PHE A 10 24.89 -20.85 23.12
CA PHE A 10 23.62 -21.24 22.53
C PHE A 10 22.50 -20.16 22.63
N PRO A 11 22.40 -19.32 23.69
CA PRO A 11 21.31 -18.33 23.74
C PRO A 11 21.63 -17.03 22.99
N ALA A 12 22.91 -16.71 22.76
CA ALA A 12 23.31 -15.46 22.10
C ALA A 12 23.07 -15.49 20.57
N VAL A 13 23.23 -16.66 19.96
CA VAL A 13 23.01 -16.86 18.52
C VAL A 13 21.52 -16.77 18.16
N LEU A 14 20.62 -17.21 19.05
CA LEU A 14 19.17 -17.18 18.83
C LEU A 14 18.60 -15.75 18.85
N GLY A 15 19.12 -14.88 19.72
CA GLY A 15 18.70 -13.47 19.79
C GLY A 15 19.11 -12.65 18.57
N ILE A 16 20.26 -12.94 17.97
CA ILE A 16 20.74 -12.27 16.74
C ILE A 16 19.89 -12.70 15.53
N LEU A 17 19.42 -13.95 15.47
CA LEU A 17 18.64 -14.46 14.35
C LEU A 17 17.25 -13.79 14.24
N VAL A 18 16.63 -13.44 15.37
CA VAL A 18 15.31 -12.78 15.40
C VAL A 18 15.39 -11.35 14.86
N CYS A 19 16.49 -10.63 15.09
CA CYS A 19 16.64 -9.23 14.66
C CYS A 19 16.78 -9.05 13.13
N VAL A 20 17.18 -10.08 12.38
CA VAL A 20 17.44 -9.97 10.93
C VAL A 20 16.16 -10.10 10.09
N SER A 21 15.02 -10.48 10.69
CA SER A 21 13.77 -10.72 9.96
C SER A 21 12.96 -9.46 9.64
N ALA A 22 13.42 -8.27 10.05
CA ALA A 22 12.63 -7.04 9.95
C ALA A 22 12.67 -6.33 8.58
N CYS A 23 13.52 -6.76 7.64
CA CYS A 23 13.77 -6.04 6.39
C CYS A 23 12.84 -6.43 5.22
N ASN A 24 11.57 -6.78 5.46
CA ASN A 24 10.58 -7.00 4.39
C ASN A 24 9.41 -6.00 4.41
N VAL A 25 9.52 -4.92 5.18
CA VAL A 25 8.52 -3.84 5.19
C VAL A 25 8.89 -2.83 4.10
N GLY A 26 8.43 -3.03 2.85
CA GLY A 26 8.46 -1.94 1.86
C GLY A 26 8.59 -2.29 0.38
N ASN A 27 8.87 -3.55 0.00
CA ASN A 27 8.99 -3.90 -1.43
C ASN A 27 7.62 -4.09 -2.08
N LEU A 28 6.95 -2.98 -2.38
CA LEU A 28 5.76 -2.99 -3.23
C LEU A 28 6.22 -2.98 -4.69
N PRO A 29 5.88 -4.02 -5.49
CA PRO A 29 6.24 -4.04 -6.89
C PRO A 29 5.57 -2.87 -7.61
N VAL A 30 6.38 -1.93 -8.09
CA VAL A 30 5.97 -0.82 -8.94
C VAL A 30 6.13 -1.23 -10.40
N GLY A 31 5.12 -0.95 -11.22
CA GLY A 31 5.11 -1.14 -12.67
C GLY A 31 5.03 0.19 -13.40
N GLU A 32 4.60 0.15 -14.67
CA GLU A 32 4.31 1.35 -15.45
C GLU A 32 3.13 2.13 -14.87
N LEU A 33 3.14 3.46 -15.08
CA LEU A 33 2.04 4.32 -14.67
C LEU A 33 0.79 4.01 -15.49
N GLN A 34 -0.29 3.68 -14.80
CA GLN A 34 -1.62 3.46 -15.36
C GLN A 34 -2.50 4.67 -15.11
N THR A 35 -3.40 4.95 -16.04
CA THR A 35 -4.45 5.98 -15.89
C THR A 35 -5.80 5.36 -16.20
N GLU A 36 -6.78 5.57 -15.32
CA GLU A 36 -8.13 5.04 -15.46
C GLU A 36 -9.14 6.13 -15.13
N SER A 37 -10.12 6.32 -16.01
CA SER A 37 -11.23 7.25 -15.78
C SER A 37 -12.47 6.47 -15.37
N LYS A 38 -13.16 6.96 -14.34
CA LYS A 38 -14.45 6.43 -13.89
C LYS A 38 -15.46 7.55 -13.84
N SER A 39 -16.70 7.22 -14.19
CA SER A 39 -17.81 8.11 -13.94
C SER A 39 -19.01 7.39 -13.33
N VAL A 40 -19.79 8.15 -12.58
CA VAL A 40 -21.03 7.71 -11.96
C VAL A 40 -22.12 8.70 -12.36
N GLU A 41 -23.21 8.22 -12.94
CA GLU A 41 -24.32 9.08 -13.35
C GLU A 41 -25.03 9.73 -12.16
N LEU A 42 -25.53 10.96 -12.35
CA LEU A 42 -26.25 11.72 -11.32
C LEU A 42 -27.51 11.01 -10.81
N GLY A 43 -28.27 10.43 -11.75
CA GLY A 43 -29.59 9.85 -11.47
C GLY A 43 -30.54 10.84 -10.77
N ASP A 44 -31.47 10.31 -9.99
CA ASP A 44 -32.47 11.10 -9.25
C ASP A 44 -32.09 11.39 -7.79
N ALA A 45 -30.87 11.02 -7.38
CA ALA A 45 -30.40 11.14 -6.00
C ALA A 45 -30.39 12.60 -5.53
N LYS A 46 -30.92 12.86 -4.34
CA LYS A 46 -30.95 14.22 -3.74
C LYS A 46 -29.78 14.49 -2.80
N SER A 47 -29.10 13.45 -2.36
CA SER A 47 -27.93 13.51 -1.49
C SER A 47 -27.08 12.28 -1.70
N VAL A 48 -25.76 12.44 -1.58
CA VAL A 48 -24.80 11.34 -1.65
C VAL A 48 -23.81 11.41 -0.50
N ARG A 49 -23.33 10.25 -0.08
CA ARG A 49 -22.21 10.13 0.84
C ARG A 49 -21.01 9.61 0.07
N VAL A 50 -19.93 10.36 0.08
CA VAL A 50 -18.68 9.99 -0.58
C VAL A 50 -17.65 9.61 0.48
N GLU A 51 -17.01 8.46 0.31
CA GLU A 51 -15.90 8.01 1.15
C GLU A 51 -14.70 7.73 0.25
N ILE A 52 -13.59 8.44 0.47
CA ILE A 52 -12.34 8.29 -0.29
C ILE A 52 -11.27 7.78 0.67
N LYS A 53 -10.78 6.56 0.43
CA LYS A 53 -9.71 5.94 1.22
C LYS A 53 -8.43 5.93 0.39
N MET A 54 -7.56 6.91 0.64
CA MET A 54 -6.28 7.03 -0.06
C MET A 54 -5.12 6.94 0.92
N GLY A 55 -4.22 5.98 0.72
CA GLY A 55 -3.09 5.75 1.60
C GLY A 55 -1.90 6.69 1.34
N ALA A 56 -1.58 6.95 0.08
CA ALA A 56 -0.45 7.80 -0.32
C ALA A 56 -0.72 8.44 -1.69
N GLY A 57 -0.10 9.60 -1.93
CA GLY A 57 -0.18 10.35 -3.19
C GLY A 57 -0.89 11.70 -3.03
N GLU A 58 -1.50 12.19 -4.12
CA GLU A 58 -2.21 13.47 -4.16
C GLU A 58 -3.70 13.26 -4.47
N LEU A 59 -4.58 13.87 -3.67
CA LEU A 59 -6.03 13.87 -3.89
C LEU A 59 -6.51 15.29 -4.18
N LYS A 60 -7.17 15.47 -5.32
CA LYS A 60 -7.82 16.73 -5.71
C LYS A 60 -9.32 16.50 -5.85
N VAL A 61 -10.12 17.29 -5.14
CA VAL A 61 -11.58 17.24 -5.19
C VAL A 61 -12.12 18.62 -5.52
N ALA A 62 -12.97 18.69 -6.54
CA ALA A 62 -13.61 19.92 -6.99
C ALA A 62 -15.06 19.64 -7.40
N GLY A 63 -15.91 20.67 -7.32
CA GLY A 63 -17.26 20.63 -7.88
C GLY A 63 -17.28 20.99 -9.37
N GLY A 64 -18.44 20.86 -10.00
CA GLY A 64 -18.66 21.23 -11.41
C GLY A 64 -18.63 20.07 -12.40
N ALA A 65 -18.54 18.82 -11.91
CA ALA A 65 -18.74 17.62 -12.72
C ALA A 65 -20.14 17.62 -13.38
N ARG A 66 -20.24 17.02 -14.58
CA ARG A 66 -21.52 16.89 -15.28
C ARG A 66 -22.30 15.68 -14.78
N GLN A 67 -21.58 14.62 -14.41
CA GLN A 67 -22.14 13.43 -13.76
C GLN A 67 -22.07 13.57 -12.22
N LEU A 68 -22.52 12.56 -11.48
CA LEU A 68 -22.37 12.55 -10.01
C LEU A 68 -20.90 12.61 -9.60
N LEU A 69 -20.08 11.87 -10.34
CA LEU A 69 -18.64 11.77 -10.19
C LEU A 69 -18.04 11.66 -11.58
N ASP A 70 -17.07 12.50 -11.86
CA ASP A 70 -16.11 12.36 -12.95
C ASP A 70 -14.73 12.29 -12.29
N ALA A 71 -14.02 11.17 -12.45
CA ALA A 71 -12.77 10.92 -11.72
C ALA A 71 -11.70 10.28 -12.62
N ASP A 72 -10.46 10.74 -12.43
CA ASP A 72 -9.25 10.19 -13.05
C ASP A 72 -8.31 9.66 -11.97
N PHE A 73 -7.84 8.43 -12.15
CA PHE A 73 -6.93 7.76 -11.23
C PHE A 73 -5.61 7.46 -11.93
N ALA A 74 -4.50 7.87 -11.32
CA ALA A 74 -3.16 7.54 -11.79
C ALA A 74 -2.45 6.68 -10.74
N TYR A 75 -2.01 5.47 -11.11
CA TYR A 75 -1.38 4.52 -10.20
C TYR A 75 -0.34 3.67 -10.91
N ASN A 76 0.74 3.30 -10.21
CA ASN A 76 1.79 2.44 -10.74
C ASN A 76 2.02 1.18 -9.91
N VAL A 77 1.20 0.95 -8.88
CA VAL A 77 1.20 -0.32 -8.15
C VAL A 77 -0.10 -1.03 -8.42
N ALA A 78 -0.05 -2.24 -8.98
CA ALA A 78 -1.23 -2.95 -9.46
C ALA A 78 -2.34 -3.11 -8.41
N ARG A 79 -1.97 -3.29 -7.14
CA ARG A 79 -2.93 -3.41 -6.03
C ARG A 79 -3.67 -2.11 -5.67
N TRP A 80 -3.29 -0.98 -6.26
CA TRP A 80 -3.93 0.34 -6.08
C TRP A 80 -4.95 0.67 -7.17
N GLN A 81 -5.31 -0.31 -8.01
CA GLN A 81 -6.40 -0.13 -8.96
C GLN A 81 -7.68 0.33 -8.22
N PRO A 82 -8.37 1.38 -8.72
CA PRO A 82 -9.54 1.98 -8.08
C PRO A 82 -10.80 1.10 -8.11
#